data_AF-A0A9P4HT15-F1
#
_entry.id   AF-A0A9P4HT15-F1
#
_cell.length_a   1.000
_cell.length_b   1.000
_cell.length_c   1.000
_cell.angle_alpha   90.00
_cell.angle_beta   90.00
_cell.angle_gamma   90.00
#
_symmetry.space_group_name_H-M   'P 1'
#
loop_
_entity.id
_entity.type
_entity.pdbx_description
1 polymer ?
#
loop_
_entity_poly.entity_id
_entity_poly.type
_entity_poly.pdbx_seq_one_letter_code
_entity_poly.pdbx_strand_id
1 'polypeptide(L)'
;FKDTIGRKFAFPWSVCRTWKQMDVLIKQVFLHVDSISPYVNAGHYDLIGPDGKIILPQCWETVVQPGTIIEMALWPLHASLLLTPS
;
A
#
# COMPACT_ATOMS: atom_id res chain seq x y z
N PHE A 1 5.04 6.97 -5.48
CA PHE A 1 4.03 6.00 -5.00
C PHE A 1 2.75 6.20 -5.81
N LYS A 2 2.21 5.14 -6.39
CA LYS A 2 0.92 5.14 -7.10
C LYS A 2 -0.04 4.28 -6.31
N ASP A 3 -1.18 4.85 -5.93
CA ASP A 3 -2.17 4.13 -5.14
C ASP A 3 -3.11 3.31 -6.03
N THR A 4 -4.03 2.59 -5.38
CA THR A 4 -4.93 1.62 -6.01
C THR A 4 -6.03 2.27 -6.86
N ILE A 5 -6.23 3.58 -6.72
CA ILE A 5 -7.17 4.37 -7.52
C ILE A 5 -6.46 5.26 -8.56
N GLY A 6 -5.15 5.07 -8.74
CA GLY A 6 -4.36 5.70 -9.79
C GLY A 6 -3.77 7.07 -9.45
N ARG A 7 -3.95 7.58 -8.22
CA ARG A 7 -3.30 8.82 -7.78
C ARG A 7 -1.80 8.59 -7.63
N LYS A 8 -1.02 9.63 -7.96
CA LYS A 8 0.45 9.59 -7.85
C LYS A 8 0.92 10.58 -6.80
N PHE A 9 1.73 10.08 -5.87
CA PHE A 9 2.32 10.85 -4.78
C PHE A 9 3.84 10.80 -4.88
N ALA A 10 4.46 11.96 -4.64
CA ALA A 10 5.90 12.09 -4.43
C ALA A 10 6.13 12.32 -2.94
N PHE A 11 6.76 11.35 -2.28
CA PHE A 11 7.13 11.46 -0.87
C PHE A 11 8.61 11.78 -0.75
N PRO A 12 9.01 12.79 0.06
CA PRO A 12 10.41 13.02 0.38
C PRO A 12 11.03 11.77 1.03
N TRP A 13 12.27 11.44 0.65
CA TRP A 13 12.93 10.22 1.15
C TRP A 13 13.02 10.17 2.68
N SER A 14 13.23 11.32 3.34
CA SER A 14 13.32 11.43 4.79
C SER A 14 12.08 10.92 5.53
N VAL A 15 10.91 10.92 4.87
CA VAL A 15 9.62 10.53 5.46
C VAL A 15 9.09 9.19 4.92
N CYS A 16 9.82 8.48 4.07
CA CYS A 16 9.39 7.16 3.55
C CYS A 16 10.51 6.10 3.53
N ARG A 17 11.69 6.40 4.08
CA ARG A 17 12.86 5.50 4.07
C ARG A 17 12.73 4.24 4.92
N THR A 18 11.76 4.18 5.83
CA THR A 18 11.45 2.99 6.63
C THR A 18 10.04 2.50 6.39
N TRP A 19 9.79 1.20 6.58
CA TRP A 19 8.45 0.63 6.42
C TRP A 19 7.45 1.36 7.32
N LYS A 20 7.81 1.57 8.60
CA LYS A 20 6.95 2.25 9.58
C LYS A 20 6.51 3.64 9.09
N GLN A 21 7.41 4.40 8.47
CA GLN A 21 7.06 5.71 7.94
C GLN A 21 6.16 5.61 6.70
N MET A 22 6.45 4.66 5.81
CA MET A 22 5.63 4.42 4.62
C MET A 22 4.21 3.97 4.98
N ASP A 23 4.05 3.07 5.95
CA ASP A 23 2.75 2.60 6.45
C ASP A 23 1.89 3.77 6.96
N VAL A 24 2.49 4.71 7.71
CA VAL A 24 1.79 5.93 8.16
C VAL A 24 1.33 6.78 6.97
N LEU A 25 2.18 6.97 5.95
CA LEU A 25 1.81 7.74 4.76
C LEU A 25 0.68 7.06 3.97
N ILE A 26 0.74 5.74 3.81
CA ILE A 26 -0.32 4.96 3.14
C ILE A 26 -1.64 5.16 3.89
N LYS A 27 -1.67 4.97 5.21
CA LYS A 27 -2.89 5.17 6.01
C LYS A 27 -3.44 6.59 5.90
N GLN A 28 -2.58 7.61 5.88
CA GLN A 28 -2.98 9.00 5.68
C GLN A 28 -3.61 9.24 4.30
N VAL A 29 -3.06 8.64 3.24
CA VAL A 29 -3.59 8.74 1.86
C VAL A 29 -5.02 8.19 1.73
N PHE A 30 -5.41 7.26 2.60
CA PHE A 30 -6.72 6.60 2.59
C PHE A 30 -7.63 7.01 3.76
N LEU A 31 -7.27 8.03 4.55
CA LEU A 31 -8.05 8.47 5.72
C LEU A 31 -9.50 8.87 5.36
N HIS A 32 -9.73 9.40 4.16
CA HIS A 32 -11.04 9.88 3.68
C HIS A 32 -11.59 9.08 2.49
N VAL A 33 -11.13 7.84 2.30
CA VAL A 33 -11.60 6.95 1.21
C VAL A 33 -12.41 5.83 1.86
N ASP A 34 -13.65 6.14 2.24
CA ASP A 34 -14.48 5.37 3.18
C ASP A 34 -14.59 3.88 2.86
N SER A 35 -14.69 3.50 1.58
CA SER A 35 -14.84 2.09 1.18
C SER A 35 -13.54 1.28 1.22
N ILE A 36 -12.38 1.94 1.16
CA ILE A 36 -11.06 1.30 1.04
C ILE A 36 -10.28 1.39 2.35
N SER A 37 -10.51 2.46 3.12
CA SER A 37 -9.79 2.76 4.36
C SER A 37 -9.70 1.58 5.35
N PRO A 38 -10.78 0.81 5.63
CA PRO A 38 -10.70 -0.32 6.57
C PRO A 38 -9.70 -1.40 6.14
N TYR A 39 -9.64 -1.72 4.84
CA TYR A 39 -8.75 -2.74 4.29
C TYR A 39 -7.30 -2.28 4.28
N VAL A 40 -7.07 -1.00 3.99
CA VAL A 40 -5.73 -0.41 4.03
C VAL A 40 -5.22 -0.34 5.47
N ASN A 41 -6.06 0.05 6.43
CA ASN A 41 -5.68 0.07 7.84
C ASN A 41 -5.38 -1.34 8.40
N ALA A 42 -6.03 -2.37 7.85
CA ALA A 42 -5.77 -3.78 8.16
C ALA A 42 -4.53 -4.36 7.44
N GLY A 43 -3.90 -3.62 6.52
CA GLY A 43 -2.73 -4.10 5.77
C GLY A 43 -3.06 -5.05 4.60
N HIS A 44 -4.31 -5.06 4.10
CA HIS A 44 -4.74 -5.94 3.01
C HIS A 44 -4.36 -5.38 1.62
N TYR A 45 -3.07 -5.21 1.39
CA TYR A 45 -2.52 -4.70 0.15
C TYR A 45 -1.08 -5.18 -0.07
N ASP A 46 -0.67 -5.18 -1.32
CA ASP A 46 0.72 -5.39 -1.72
C ASP A 46 1.34 -4.06 -2.18
N LEU A 47 2.62 -3.88 -1.87
CA LEU A 47 3.46 -2.88 -2.52
C LEU A 47 4.34 -3.57 -3.56
N ILE A 48 4.35 -3.02 -4.76
CA ILE A 48 4.97 -3.62 -5.93
C ILE A 48 6.09 -2.71 -6.40
N GLY A 49 7.29 -3.28 -6.56
CA GLY A 49 8.46 -2.60 -7.08
C GLY A 49 8.43 -2.42 -8.59
N PRO A 50 9.42 -1.70 -9.16
CA PRO A 50 9.49 -1.44 -10.59
C PRO A 50 9.73 -2.70 -11.44
N ASP A 51 10.22 -3.78 -10.82
CA ASP A 51 10.40 -5.09 -11.45
C ASP A 51 9.15 -5.97 -11.39
N GLY A 52 8.03 -5.43 -10.89
CA GLY A 52 6.77 -6.15 -10.75
C GLY A 52 6.71 -7.12 -9.57
N LYS A 53 7.73 -7.14 -8.70
CA LYS A 53 7.74 -8.01 -7.52
C LYS A 53 7.13 -7.33 -6.29
N ILE A 54 6.50 -8.15 -5.43
CA ILE A 54 6.01 -7.70 -4.13
C ILE A 54 7.20 -7.38 -3.22
N ILE A 55 7.13 -6.22 -2.57
CA ILE A 55 8.08 -5.78 -1.54
C ILE A 55 7.47 -6.10 -0.18
N LEU A 56 8.10 -7.02 0.54
CA LEU A 56 7.69 -7.34 1.90
C LEU A 56 8.12 -6.21 2.86
N PRO A 57 7.31 -5.88 3.89
CA PRO A 57 7.65 -4.88 4.90
C PRO A 57 9.06 -5.00 5.47
N GLN A 58 9.50 -6.22 5.79
CA GLN A 58 10.82 -6.49 6.36
C GLN A 58 12.00 -6.27 5.39
N CYS A 59 11.72 -6.18 4.09
CA CYS A 59 12.72 -5.93 3.06
C CYS A 59 12.70 -4.47 2.59
N TRP A 60 11.82 -3.62 3.14
CA TRP A 60 11.58 -2.27 2.65
C TRP A 60 12.88 -1.44 2.61
N GLU A 61 13.59 -1.38 3.72
CA GLU A 61 14.81 -0.58 3.88
C GLU A 61 15.97 -1.05 2.98
N THR A 62 15.94 -2.29 2.49
CA THR A 62 17.00 -2.85 1.63
C THR A 62 16.65 -2.79 0.15
N VAL A 63 15.36 -2.81 -0.19
CA VAL A 63 14.86 -2.82 -1.58
C VAL A 63 14.58 -1.40 -2.08
N VAL A 64 14.03 -0.53 -1.22
CA VAL A 64 13.58 0.80 -1.63
C VAL A 64 14.70 1.82 -1.52
N GLN A 65 14.83 2.66 -2.55
CA GLN A 65 15.82 3.72 -2.64
C GLN A 65 15.16 5.04 -3.07
N PRO A 66 15.84 6.19 -2.92
CA PRO A 66 15.34 7.44 -3.48
C PRO A 66 15.02 7.32 -4.97
N GLY A 67 13.81 7.72 -5.37
CA GLY A 67 13.35 7.65 -6.76
C GLY A 67 12.72 6.32 -7.17
N THR A 68 12.70 5.29 -6.32
CA THR A 68 11.99 4.04 -6.62
C THR A 68 10.51 4.29 -6.89
N ILE A 69 10.00 3.72 -7.98
CA ILE A 69 8.57 3.75 -8.31
C ILE A 69 7.89 2.56 -7.64
N ILE A 70 6.96 2.87 -6.74
CA ILE A 70 6.15 1.88 -6.01
C ILE A 70 4.70 2.00 -6.47
N GLU A 71 4.11 0.88 -6.84
CA GLU A 71 2.67 0.74 -7.06
C GLU A 71 2.02 -0.04 -5.92
N MET A 72 0.76 0.26 -5.61
CA MET A 72 -0.02 -0.44 -4.59
C MET A 72 -1.18 -1.19 -5.24
N ALA A 73 -1.41 -2.42 -4.79
CA ALA A 73 -2.57 -3.22 -5.17
C ALA A 73 -3.32 -3.65 -3.90
N LEU A 74 -4.64 -3.47 -3.84
CA LEU A 74 -5.43 -4.09 -2.79
C LEU A 74 -5.46 -5.59 -3.04
N TRP A 75 -5.42 -6.37 -1.97
CA TRP A 75 -5.74 -7.78 -2.09
C TRP A 75 -7.15 -7.93 -2.66
N PRO A 76 -7.44 -9.02 -3.38
CA PRO A 76 -8.80 -9.29 -3.82
C PRO A 76 -9.72 -9.24 -2.60
N LEU A 77 -10.68 -8.33 -2.62
CA LEU A 77 -11.79 -8.36 -1.67
C LEU A 77 -12.51 -9.66 -1.93
N HIS A 78 -12.19 -10.70 -1.15
CA HIS A 78 -12.92 -11.95 -1.23
C HIS A 78 -14.38 -11.62 -0.95
N ALA A 79 -15.21 -11.62 -2.00
CA ALA A 79 -16.67 -11.59 -1.92
C ALA A 79 -17.22 -12.77 -1.07
N SER A 80 -16.35 -13.70 -0.67
CA SER A 80 -16.61 -14.92 0.07
C SER A 80 -17.11 -14.72 1.51
N LEU A 81 -17.11 -13.51 2.08
CA LEU A 81 -17.76 -13.24 3.38
C LEU A 81 -19.20 -12.72 3.25
N LEU A 82 -19.70 -12.46 2.02
CA LEU A 82 -21.08 -12.03 1.78
C LEU A 82 -22.02 -13.15 1.31
N LEU A 83 -21.51 -14.37 1.22
CA LEU A 83 -22.29 -15.57 0.87
C LEU A 83 -22.13 -16.63 1.95
N THR A 84 -22.51 -16.32 3.19
CA THR A 84 -23.07 -17.36 4.06
C THR A 84 -24.55 -17.50 3.67
N PRO A 85 -24.98 -18.60 3.04
CA PRO A 85 -26.40 -18.89 2.97
C PRO A 85 -26.91 -19.15 4.39
N SER A 86 -28.12 -18.64 4.66
CA SER A 86 -28.85 -18.74 5.93
C SER A 86 -28.94 -20.14 6.51
#